data_AF-A0A6V8PE15-F1
#
_entry.id   AF-A0A6V8PE15-F1
#
_cell.length_a   1.000
_cell.length_b   1.000
_cell.length_c   1.000
_cell.angle_alpha   90.00
_cell.angle_beta   90.00
_cell.angle_gamma   90.00
#
_symmetry.space_group_name_H-M   'P 1'
#
loop_
_entity.id
_entity.type
_entity.pdbx_description
1 polymer ?
#
loop_
_entity_poly.entity_id
_entity_poly.type
_entity_poly.pdbx_seq_one_letter_code
_entity_poly.pdbx_strand_id
1 'polypeptide(L)'
;EIIQAYRDLADVERAFRTMKSVLDLRPFFHRTEDRVRAHVFICVLAYLLEKLMEKALQRAQMPLSAEKALSSLKQMGVAVMKVGQESYGYVSEPTYRQRQVLAALDIPLPSRVLVPQKLG
;
A
#
# COMPACT_ATOMS: atom_id res chain seq x y z
N GLU A 1 -15.99 -21.82 16.51
CA GLU A 1 -15.85 -20.36 16.81
C GLU A 1 -14.39 -19.96 17.07
N ILE A 2 -13.65 -20.62 17.97
CA ILE A 2 -12.25 -20.31 18.28
C ILE A 2 -11.32 -20.34 17.05
N ILE A 3 -11.45 -21.35 16.17
CA ILE A 3 -10.61 -21.48 14.96
C ILE A 3 -10.78 -20.30 14.00
N GLN A 4 -11.98 -19.73 13.93
CA GLN A 4 -12.27 -18.57 13.06
C GLN A 4 -11.57 -17.33 13.59
N ALA A 5 -11.70 -17.06 14.90
CA ALA A 5 -11.04 -15.94 15.56
C ALA A 5 -9.51 -16.01 15.46
N TYR A 6 -8.91 -17.20 15.53
CA TYR A 6 -7.46 -17.38 15.32
C TYR A 6 -7.04 -17.11 13.86
N ARG A 7 -7.87 -17.47 12.88
CA ARG A 7 -7.61 -17.15 11.47
C ARG A 7 -7.73 -15.65 11.21
N ASP A 8 -8.75 -15.02 11.77
CA ASP A 8 -8.95 -13.57 11.65
C ASP A 8 -7.78 -12.81 12.29
N LEU A 9 -7.30 -13.26 13.45
CA LEU A 9 -6.11 -12.70 14.09
C LEU A 9 -4.85 -12.87 13.22
N ALA A 10 -4.64 -14.06 12.65
CA ALA A 10 -3.51 -14.32 11.76
C ALA A 10 -3.57 -13.49 10.46
N ASP A 11 -4.78 -13.22 9.96
CA ASP A 11 -4.99 -12.36 8.80
C ASP A 11 -4.72 -10.89 9.15
N VAL A 12 -5.16 -10.41 10.31
CA VAL A 12 -4.83 -9.06 10.82
C VAL A 12 -3.33 -8.89 11.02
N GLU A 13 -2.64 -9.88 11.61
CA GLU A 13 -1.18 -9.85 11.79
C GLU A 13 -0.44 -9.83 10.45
N ARG A 14 -0.93 -10.59 9.46
CA ARG A 14 -0.38 -10.63 8.10
C ARG A 14 -0.59 -9.30 7.39
N ALA A 15 -1.81 -8.75 7.44
CA ALA A 15 -2.16 -7.41 6.94
C ALA A 15 -1.18 -6.37 7.49
N PHE A 16 -0.96 -6.42 8.80
CA PHE A 16 -0.12 -5.49 9.52
C PHE A 16 1.36 -5.63 9.19
N ARG A 17 1.88 -6.87 9.06
CA ARG A 17 3.25 -7.11 8.59
C ARG A 17 3.46 -6.57 7.19
N THR A 18 2.51 -6.80 6.29
CA THR A 18 2.51 -6.26 4.92
C THR A 18 2.51 -4.74 4.96
N MET A 19 1.57 -4.11 5.67
CA MET A 19 1.52 -2.65 5.77
C MET A 19 2.72 -2.01 6.44
N LYS A 20 3.24 -2.58 7.54
CA LYS A 20 4.48 -2.09 8.16
C LYS A 20 5.67 -2.19 7.21
N SER A 21 5.77 -3.29 6.47
CA SER A 21 6.83 -3.45 5.47
C SER A 21 6.66 -2.51 4.27
N VAL A 22 5.42 -2.17 3.90
CA VAL A 22 5.12 -1.27 2.77
C VAL A 22 5.28 0.20 3.18
N LEU A 23 4.87 0.57 4.38
CA LEU A 23 4.82 1.94 4.92
C LEU A 23 6.01 2.30 5.83
N ASP A 24 6.96 1.40 6.01
CA ASP A 24 8.16 1.55 6.87
C ASP A 24 7.84 2.05 8.31
N LEU A 25 6.68 1.64 8.83
CA LEU A 25 6.22 2.00 10.17
C LEU A 25 6.98 1.17 11.21
N ARG A 26 8.11 1.70 11.71
CA ARG A 26 8.89 1.05 12.79
C ARG A 26 8.02 0.73 14.01
N PRO A 27 8.30 -0.39 14.71
CA PRO A 27 7.59 -0.73 15.93
C PRO A 27 7.95 0.24 17.06
N PHE A 28 6.96 1.04 17.46
CA PHE A 28 7.01 1.81 18.69
C PHE A 28 6.81 0.84 19.88
N PHE A 29 7.88 0.34 20.49
CA PHE A 29 7.81 -0.43 21.76
C PHE A 29 7.31 0.42 22.94
N HIS A 30 6.01 0.44 23.25
CA HIS A 30 5.48 1.26 24.35
C HIS A 30 4.25 0.63 25.03
N ARG A 31 4.33 0.49 26.35
CA ARG A 31 3.35 -0.16 27.25
C ARG A 31 2.37 0.85 27.90
N THR A 32 1.72 1.71 27.11
CA THR A 32 0.69 2.64 27.63
C THR A 32 -0.66 2.40 26.94
N GLU A 33 -1.76 2.50 27.69
CA GLU A 33 -3.12 2.18 27.20
C GLU A 33 -3.50 2.94 25.91
N ASP A 34 -3.13 4.21 25.81
CA ASP A 34 -3.39 5.04 24.63
C ASP A 34 -2.73 4.48 23.37
N ARG A 35 -1.51 3.95 23.47
CA ARG A 35 -0.82 3.36 22.32
C ARG A 35 -1.37 1.99 21.94
N VAL A 36 -1.91 1.23 22.90
CA VAL A 36 -2.65 -0.01 22.63
C VAL A 36 -3.92 0.31 21.84
N ARG A 37 -4.69 1.32 22.27
CA ARG A 37 -5.90 1.76 21.56
C ARG A 37 -5.59 2.23 20.15
N ALA A 38 -4.57 3.07 19.98
CA ALA A 38 -4.13 3.52 18.65
C ALA A 38 -3.65 2.36 17.77
N HIS A 39 -2.92 1.39 18.34
CA HIS A 39 -2.44 0.21 17.62
C HIS A 39 -3.60 -0.66 17.12
N VAL A 40 -4.57 -0.99 17.98
CA VAL A 40 -5.76 -1.75 17.60
C VAL A 40 -6.54 -1.02 16.51
N PHE A 41 -6.72 0.29 16.64
CA PHE A 41 -7.37 1.09 15.61
C PHE A 41 -6.65 1.00 14.26
N ILE A 42 -5.33 1.19 14.23
CA ILE A 42 -4.54 1.08 12.99
C ILE A 42 -4.64 -0.34 12.43
N CYS A 43 -4.65 -1.39 13.26
CA CYS A 43 -4.81 -2.78 12.82
C CYS A 43 -6.18 -3.04 12.16
N VAL A 44 -7.25 -2.51 12.74
CA VAL A 44 -8.60 -2.65 12.16
C VAL A 44 -8.70 -1.87 10.85
N LEU A 45 -8.15 -0.66 10.79
CA LEU A 45 -8.11 0.15 9.56
C LEU A 45 -7.31 -0.55 8.46
N ALA A 46 -6.14 -1.06 8.81
CA ALA A 46 -5.28 -1.88 7.97
C ALA A 46 -6.05 -3.04 7.33
N TYR A 47 -6.68 -3.86 8.16
CA TYR A 47 -7.47 -5.02 7.71
C TYR A 47 -8.64 -4.60 6.82
N LEU A 48 -9.34 -3.52 7.17
CA LEU A 48 -10.42 -2.97 6.35
C LEU A 48 -9.93 -2.59 4.95
N LEU A 49 -8.80 -1.89 4.85
CA LEU A 49 -8.21 -1.51 3.56
C LEU A 49 -7.84 -2.74 2.72
N GLU A 50 -7.25 -3.76 3.36
CA GLU A 50 -6.93 -5.02 2.68
C GLU A 50 -8.19 -5.67 2.11
N LYS A 51 -9.26 -5.79 2.90
CA LYS A 51 -10.53 -6.38 2.45
C LYS A 51 -11.24 -5.57 1.37
N LEU A 52 -11.16 -4.24 1.41
CA LEU A 52 -11.67 -3.40 0.32
C LEU A 52 -10.91 -3.65 -0.98
N MET A 53 -9.57 -3.75 -0.88
CA MET A 53 -8.73 -4.03 -2.03
C MET A 53 -8.98 -5.44 -2.60
N GLU A 54 -9.13 -6.47 -1.76
CA GLU A 54 -9.51 -7.83 -2.21
C GLU A 54 -10.85 -7.81 -2.96
N LYS A 55 -11.86 -7.13 -2.43
CA LYS A 55 -13.17 -6.99 -3.09
C LYS A 55 -13.06 -6.28 -4.44
N ALA A 56 -12.24 -5.25 -4.54
CA ALA A 56 -12.02 -4.52 -5.78
C ALA A 56 -11.36 -5.40 -6.86
N LEU A 57 -10.29 -6.12 -6.48
CA LEU A 57 -9.60 -7.07 -7.36
C LEU A 57 -10.52 -8.22 -7.82
N GLN A 58 -11.36 -8.74 -6.92
CA GLN A 58 -12.35 -9.77 -7.25
C GLN A 58 -13.39 -9.28 -8.25
N ARG A 59 -13.92 -8.07 -8.09
CA ARG A 59 -14.85 -7.46 -9.06
C ARG A 59 -14.22 -7.30 -10.44
N ALA A 60 -12.93 -6.97 -10.48
CA ALA A 60 -12.14 -6.90 -11.70
C ALA A 60 -11.69 -8.27 -12.22
N GLN A 61 -12.11 -9.38 -11.58
CA GLN A 61 -11.77 -10.76 -11.93
C GLN A 61 -10.25 -11.02 -11.97
N MET A 62 -9.50 -10.31 -11.14
CA MET A 62 -8.05 -10.45 -11.07
C MET A 62 -7.67 -11.60 -10.10
N PRO A 63 -6.88 -12.59 -10.54
CA PRO A 63 -6.43 -13.70 -9.68
C PRO A 63 -5.24 -13.28 -8.81
N LEU A 64 -5.37 -12.18 -8.05
CA LEU A 64 -4.33 -11.61 -7.21
C LEU A 64 -4.85 -11.39 -5.79
N SER A 65 -4.03 -11.72 -4.80
CA SER A 65 -4.28 -11.30 -3.42
C SER A 65 -3.94 -9.82 -3.25
N ALA A 66 -4.57 -9.21 -2.25
CA ALA A 66 -4.27 -7.85 -1.83
C ALA A 66 -2.76 -7.60 -1.60
N GLU A 67 -2.12 -8.49 -0.84
CA GLU A 67 -0.67 -8.44 -0.58
C GLU A 67 0.17 -8.40 -1.86
N LYS A 68 -0.14 -9.26 -2.85
CA LYS A 68 0.59 -9.31 -4.12
C LYS A 68 0.36 -8.05 -4.96
N ALA A 69 -0.85 -7.51 -4.93
CA ALA A 69 -1.17 -6.24 -5.60
C ALA A 69 -0.36 -5.09 -4.99
N LEU A 70 -0.37 -4.93 -3.67
CA LEU A 70 0.42 -3.91 -2.96
C LEU A 70 1.92 -4.06 -3.20
N SER A 71 2.44 -5.28 -3.11
CA SER A 71 3.87 -5.56 -3.37
C SER A 71 4.25 -5.17 -4.80
N SER A 72 3.38 -5.45 -5.77
CA SER A 72 3.59 -5.02 -7.16
C SER A 72 3.58 -3.50 -7.28
N LEU A 73 2.65 -2.79 -6.65
CA LEU A 73 2.60 -1.33 -6.67
C LEU A 73 3.81 -0.69 -5.97
N LYS A 74 4.30 -1.28 -4.88
CA LYS A 74 5.49 -0.81 -4.15
C LYS A 74 6.75 -0.77 -5.02
N GLN A 75 6.83 -1.62 -6.04
CA GLN A 75 7.94 -1.62 -7.00
C GLN A 75 7.89 -0.44 -7.98
N MET A 76 6.78 0.30 -8.05
CA MET A 76 6.73 1.55 -8.78
C MET A 76 7.56 2.59 -8.04
N GLY A 77 8.63 3.06 -8.68
CA GLY A 77 9.54 4.05 -8.11
C GLY A 77 9.39 5.41 -8.78
N VAL A 78 9.76 6.46 -8.05
CA VAL A 78 10.02 7.78 -8.62
C VAL A 78 11.53 7.93 -8.76
N ALA A 79 12.03 7.99 -9.99
CA ALA A 79 13.42 8.32 -10.28
C ALA A 79 13.58 9.84 -10.39
N VAL A 80 14.71 10.39 -9.96
CA VAL A 80 15.02 11.81 -10.19
C VAL A 80 16.05 11.90 -11.31
N MET A 81 15.70 12.57 -12.41
CA MET A 81 16.58 12.83 -13.54
C MET A 81 17.02 14.28 -13.53
N LYS A 82 18.34 14.53 -13.61
CA LYS A 82 18.89 15.87 -13.78
C LYS A 82 19.08 16.15 -15.27
N VAL A 83 18.44 17.21 -15.77
CA VAL A 83 18.61 17.71 -17.13
C VAL A 83 19.11 19.15 -17.03
N GLY A 84 20.39 19.36 -17.32
CA GLY A 84 21.04 20.66 -17.08
C GLY A 84 21.10 20.98 -15.57
N GLN A 85 20.58 22.15 -15.18
CA GLN A 85 20.48 22.55 -13.76
C GLN A 85 19.16 22.15 -13.09
N GLU A 86 18.21 21.60 -13.85
CA GLU A 86 16.89 21.26 -13.32
C GLU A 86 16.78 19.76 -12.97
N SER A 87 16.04 19.47 -11.90
CA SER A 87 15.77 18.10 -11.44
C SER A 87 14.30 17.77 -11.68
N TYR A 88 14.05 16.68 -12.38
CA TYR A 88 12.72 16.17 -12.73
C TYR A 88 12.48 14.86 -12.01
N GLY A 89 11.34 14.72 -11.33
CA GLY A 89 10.86 13.41 -10.89
C GLY A 89 10.24 12.67 -12.07
N TYR A 90 10.51 11.39 -12.21
CA TYR A 90 9.93 10.52 -13.23
C TYR A 90 9.35 9.28 -12.58
N VAL A 91 8.06 9.03 -12.79
CA VAL A 91 7.43 7.81 -12.28
C VAL A 91 7.72 6.68 -13.27
N SER A 92 8.30 5.59 -12.77
CA SER A 92 8.58 4.38 -13.57
C SER A 92 7.34 3.95 -14.33
N GLU A 93 7.48 3.55 -15.60
CA GLU A 93 6.35 3.10 -16.39
C GLU A 93 5.66 1.93 -15.67
N PRO A 94 4.36 2.05 -15.32
CA PRO A 94 3.68 0.95 -14.68
C PRO A 94 3.57 -0.22 -15.66
N THR A 95 4.01 -1.39 -15.21
CA THR A 95 3.84 -2.67 -15.91
C THR A 95 2.36 -2.95 -16.18
N TYR A 96 2.07 -3.86 -17.11
CA TYR A 96 0.70 -4.28 -17.41
C TYR A 96 -0.08 -4.66 -16.15
N ARG A 97 0.54 -5.44 -15.25
CA ARG A 97 -0.07 -5.85 -13.99
C ARG A 97 -0.38 -4.66 -13.08
N GLN A 98 0.56 -3.72 -12.92
CA GLN A 98 0.35 -2.52 -12.09
C GLN A 98 -0.77 -1.64 -12.65
N ARG A 99 -0.86 -1.49 -13.98
CA ARG A 99 -1.95 -0.77 -14.63
C ARG A 99 -3.32 -1.41 -14.36
N GLN A 100 -3.40 -2.74 -14.45
CA GLN A 100 -4.62 -3.46 -14.13
C GLN A 100 -5.02 -3.32 -12.66
N VAL A 101 -4.05 -3.39 -11.74
CA VAL A 101 -4.31 -3.18 -10.31
C VAL A 101 -4.82 -1.76 -10.06
N LEU A 102 -4.18 -0.73 -10.62
CA LEU A 102 -4.63 0.66 -10.46
C LEU A 102 -6.04 0.87 -11.02
N ALA A 103 -6.33 0.32 -12.19
CA ALA A 103 -7.68 0.37 -12.78
C ALA A 103 -8.73 -0.36 -11.92
N ALA A 104 -8.40 -1.53 -11.37
CA ALA A 104 -9.31 -2.27 -10.48
C ALA A 104 -9.63 -1.50 -9.19
N LEU A 105 -8.70 -0.65 -8.74
CA LEU A 105 -8.86 0.21 -7.57
C LEU A 105 -9.44 1.59 -7.88
N ASP A 106 -9.79 1.85 -9.14
CA ASP A 106 -10.26 3.16 -9.63
C ASP A 106 -9.25 4.30 -9.35
N ILE A 107 -7.95 3.97 -9.41
CA ILE A 107 -6.85 4.91 -9.22
C ILE A 107 -6.30 5.31 -10.60
N PRO A 108 -6.27 6.62 -10.94
CA PRO A 108 -5.71 7.06 -12.21
C PRO A 108 -4.21 6.79 -12.26
N LEU A 109 -3.69 6.60 -13.48
CA LEU A 109 -2.25 6.42 -13.67
C LEU A 109 -1.52 7.71 -13.25
N PRO A 110 -0.41 7.60 -12.50
CA PRO A 110 0.36 8.76 -12.08
C PRO A 110 1.02 9.44 -13.29
N SER A 111 1.10 10.77 -13.25
CA SER A 111 1.80 11.57 -14.26
C SER A 111 3.25 11.13 -14.38
N ARG A 112 3.73 10.91 -15.61
CA ARG A 112 5.08 10.38 -15.87
C ARG A 112 6.18 11.33 -15.45
N VAL A 113 5.97 12.65 -15.58
CA VAL A 113 6.93 13.68 -15.20
C VAL A 113 6.34 14.49 -14.04
N LEU A 114 7.01 14.44 -12.91
CA LEU A 114 6.84 15.35 -11.80
C LEU A 114 7.83 16.50 -12.03
N VAL A 115 7.34 17.58 -12.62
CA VAL A 115 8.09 18.83 -12.79
C VAL A 115 8.50 19.32 -11.38
N PRO A 116 9.69 19.94 -11.21
CA PRO A 116 10.01 20.55 -9.94
C PRO A 116 8.93 21.58 -9.61
N GLN A 117 8.07 21.27 -8.62
CA GLN A 117 7.48 22.35 -7.85
C GLN A 117 8.66 23.05 -7.22
N LYS A 118 8.88 24.32 -7.57
CA LYS A 118 9.75 25.19 -6.80
C LYS A 118 9.32 25.02 -5.34
N LEU A 119 10.13 24.36 -4.52
CA LEU A 119 10.01 24.52 -3.08
C LEU A 119 10.32 26.01 -2.83
N GLY A 120 9.25 26.80 -2.74
CA GLY A 120 9.29 28.15 -2.19
C GLY A 120 9.41 28.08 -0.68
#